data_AF-A0A922IC66-F1
#
_entry.id   AF-A0A922IC66-F1
#
_cell.length_a   1.000
_cell.length_b   1.000
_cell.length_c   1.000
_cell.angle_alpha   90.00
_cell.angle_beta   90.00
_cell.angle_gamma   90.00
#
_symmetry.space_group_name_H-M   'P 1'
#
loop_
_entity.id
_entity.type
_entity.pdbx_description
1 polymer ?
#
loop_
_entity_poly.entity_id
_entity_poly.type
_entity_poly.pdbx_seq_one_letter_code
_entity_poly.pdbx_strand_id
1 'polypeptide(L)' 'MAPASVNQTNEISRMLNKLRTLVPGISPEQKMSKLEIMQHVIDYINDLETVLDQQSNGPDGQEDANKAKGTLHQLRQLVN' A
#
# COMPACT_ATOMS: atom_id res chain seq x y z
N MET A 1 -30.61 -3.10 23.41
CA MET A 1 -29.60 -3.76 22.55
C MET A 1 -28.77 -2.68 21.85
N ALA A 2 -27.51 -2.45 22.26
CA ALA A 2 -26.60 -1.50 21.60
C ALA A 2 -25.06 -1.67 21.80
N PRO A 3 -24.49 -2.67 22.51
CA PRO A 3 -23.05 -2.62 22.82
C PRO A 3 -22.11 -2.97 21.64
N ALA A 4 -22.57 -3.71 20.63
CA ALA A 4 -21.69 -4.20 19.56
C ALA A 4 -21.23 -3.12 18.57
N SER A 5 -22.10 -2.17 18.22
CA SER A 5 -21.80 -1.13 17.22
C SER A 5 -20.82 -0.06 17.73
N VAL A 6 -20.87 0.23 19.03
CA VAL A 6 -19.94 1.17 19.69
C VAL A 6 -18.52 0.60 19.71
N ASN A 7 -18.36 -0.69 19.98
CA ASN A 7 -17.05 -1.35 19.96
C ASN A 7 -16.41 -1.30 18.56
N GLN A 8 -17.18 -1.52 17.49
CA GLN A 8 -16.66 -1.44 16.13
C GLN A 8 -16.19 -0.02 15.77
N THR A 9 -16.89 1.00 16.26
CA THR A 9 -16.51 2.41 16.05
C THR A 9 -15.21 2.77 16.78
N ASN A 10 -15.00 2.23 17.98
CA ASN A 10 -13.76 2.40 18.74
C ASN A 10 -12.57 1.75 18.04
N GLU A 11 -12.73 0.52 17.54
CA GLU A 11 -11.66 -0.20 16.83
C GLU A 11 -11.28 0.50 15.52
N ILE A 12 -12.26 0.99 14.76
CA ILE A 12 -11.99 1.80 13.54
C ILE A 12 -11.21 3.06 13.90
N SER A 13 -11.59 3.75 14.98
CA SER A 13 -10.90 4.97 15.41
C SER A 13 -9.45 4.70 15.83
N ARG A 14 -9.21 3.59 16.54
CA ARG A 14 -7.86 3.14 16.90
C ARG A 14 -7.01 2.83 15.67
N MET A 15 -7.58 2.13 14.68
CA MET A 15 -6.89 1.81 13.44
C MET A 15 -6.54 3.07 12.64
N LEU A 16 -7.47 4.03 12.53
CA LEU A 16 -7.20 5.32 11.89
C LEU A 16 -6.10 6.11 12.59
N ASN A 17 -6.06 6.11 13.93
CA ASN A 17 -4.97 6.74 14.69
C ASN A 17 -3.62 6.05 14.43
N LYS A 18 -3.60 4.73 14.34
CA LYS A 18 -2.39 4.00 13.98
C LYS A 18 -1.90 4.38 12.58
N LEU A 19 -2.80 4.51 11.60
CA LEU A 19 -2.44 4.98 10.25
C LEU A 19 -1.83 6.40 10.28
N ARG A 20 -2.40 7.31 11.06
CA ARG A 20 -1.84 8.67 11.26
C ARG A 20 -0.40 8.67 11.80
N THR A 21 -0.01 7.65 12.58
CA THR A 21 1.37 7.54 13.09
C THR A 21 2.35 6.88 12.13
N LEU A 22 1.86 6.13 11.15
CA LEU A 22 2.69 5.33 10.23
C LEU A 22 2.88 5.99 8.86
N VAL A 23 1.92 6.81 8.42
CA VAL A 23 1.92 7.42 7.09
C VAL A 23 2.49 8.84 7.16
N PRO A 24 3.58 9.14 6.45
CA PRO A 24 4.13 10.49 6.35
C PRO A 24 3.10 11.48 5.77
N GLY A 25 3.14 12.73 6.22
CA GLY A 25 2.25 13.79 5.72
C GLY A 25 0.84 13.80 6.31
N ILE A 26 0.46 12.78 7.10
CA ILE A 26 -0.78 12.82 7.90
C ILE A 26 -0.46 13.36 9.30
N SER A 27 -0.83 14.61 9.57
CA SER A 27 -0.69 15.15 10.93
C SER A 27 -1.80 14.61 11.86
N PRO A 28 -1.46 14.14 13.08
CA PRO A 28 -2.45 13.66 14.04
C PRO A 28 -3.44 14.76 14.48
N GLU A 29 -3.03 16.03 14.44
CA GLU A 29 -3.86 17.19 14.81
C GLU A 29 -4.73 17.69 13.65
N GLN A 30 -4.45 17.26 12.42
CA GLN A 30 -5.22 17.67 11.25
C GLN A 30 -6.55 16.90 11.17
N LYS A 31 -7.64 17.64 10.92
CA LYS A 31 -8.94 17.05 10.62
C LYS A 31 -8.93 16.56 9.18
N MET A 32 -8.82 15.24 9.02
CA MET A 32 -8.99 14.53 7.76
C MET A 32 -10.14 13.52 7.88
N SER A 33 -10.91 13.39 6.82
CA SER A 33 -11.93 12.37 6.64
C SER A 33 -11.30 10.98 6.54
N LYS A 34 -12.11 9.93 6.74
CA LYS A 34 -11.68 8.54 6.55
C LYS A 34 -11.15 8.30 5.13
N LEU A 35 -11.76 8.94 4.13
CA LEU A 35 -11.36 8.78 2.73
C LEU A 35 -9.99 9.40 2.46
N GLU A 36 -9.74 10.61 2.95
CA GLU A 36 -8.44 11.29 2.80
C GLU A 36 -7.31 10.48 3.46
N ILE A 37 -7.56 9.94 4.65
CA ILE A 37 -6.60 9.03 5.32
C ILE A 37 -6.32 7.81 4.44
N MET A 38 -7.34 7.19 3.85
CA MET A 38 -7.17 6.02 2.99
C MET A 38 -6.39 6.36 1.71
N GLN A 39 -6.58 7.54 1.13
CA GLN A 39 -5.81 7.98 -0.05
C GLN A 39 -4.33 8.14 0.29
N HIS A 40 -3.99 8.84 1.37
CA HIS A 40 -2.60 8.97 1.82
C HIS A 40 -1.94 7.62 2.12
N VAL A 41 -2.69 6.64 2.66
CA VAL A 41 -2.19 5.28 2.90
C VAL A 41 -1.88 4.58 1.58
N ILE A 42 -2.75 4.70 0.57
CA ILE A 42 -2.54 4.10 -0.75
C ILE A 42 -1.29 4.70 -1.41
N ASP A 43 -1.15 6.03 -1.39
CA ASP A 43 0.00 6.71 -1.97
C ASP A 43 1.30 6.25 -1.31
N TYR A 44 1.32 6.20 0.02
CA TYR A 44 2.51 5.77 0.76
C TYR A 44 2.88 4.31 0.51
N ILE A 45 1.89 3.41 0.37
CA ILE A 45 2.16 2.01 -0.01
C ILE A 45 2.79 1.94 -1.41
N ASN A 46 2.21 2.64 -2.40
CA ASN A 46 2.72 2.64 -3.77
C ASN A 46 4.15 3.22 -3.85
N ASP A 47 4.43 4.27 -3.08
CA ASP A 47 5.77 4.87 -2.98
C ASP A 47 6.78 3.88 -2.38
N LEU A 48 6.41 3.20 -1.29
CA LEU A 48 7.25 2.18 -0.66
C LEU A 48 7.51 1.00 -1.59
N GLU A 49 6.49 0.49 -2.27
CA GLU A 49 6.62 -0.60 -3.27
C GLU A 49 7.59 -0.19 -4.39
N THR A 50 7.45 1.05 -4.90
CA THR A 50 8.34 1.59 -5.93
C THR A 50 9.79 1.69 -5.46
N VAL A 51 10.04 2.15 -4.23
CA VAL A 51 11.39 2.24 -3.64
C VAL A 51 11.99 0.84 -3.45
N LEU A 52 11.21 -0.12 -2.96
CA LEU A 52 11.65 -1.50 -2.75
C LEU A 52 11.95 -2.22 -4.07
N ASP A 53 11.16 -1.99 -5.11
CA ASP A 53 11.39 -2.51 -6.46
C ASP A 53 12.67 -1.94 -7.08
N GLN A 54 12.98 -0.67 -6.83
CA GLN A 54 14.24 -0.06 -7.29
C GLN A 54 15.46 -0.62 -6.56
N GLN A 55 15.33 -0.92 -5.27
CA GLN A 55 16.40 -1.50 -4.47
C GLN A 55 16.64 -2.98 -4.80
N SER A 56 15.59 -3.74 -5.07
CA SER A 56 15.67 -5.15 -5.43
C SER A 56 16.15 -5.39 -6.87
N ASN A 57 15.94 -4.42 -7.77
CA ASN A 57 16.51 -4.42 -9.13
C ASN A 57 17.88 -3.73 -9.22
N GLY A 58 18.64 -3.68 -8.11
CA GLY A 58 20.08 -3.37 -8.16
C GLY A 58 20.82 -4.29 -9.15
N PRO A 59 22.00 -3.87 -9.65
CA PRO A 59 22.67 -4.51 -10.80
C PRO A 59 23.02 -6.00 -10.62
N ASP A 60 22.92 -6.56 -9.41
CA ASP A 60 23.17 -7.97 -9.11
C ASP A 60 21.93 -8.90 -9.24
N GLY A 61 20.71 -8.37 -9.49
CA GLY A 61 19.47 -9.16 -9.55
C GLY A 61 18.77 -9.29 -10.92
N GLN A 62 19.36 -8.73 -11.98
CA GLN A 62 18.66 -8.49 -13.25
C GLN A 62 18.52 -9.74 -14.17
N GLU A 63 19.36 -10.77 -14.01
CA GLU A 63 19.40 -11.90 -14.95
C GLU A 63 18.17 -12.82 -14.86
N ASP A 64 17.64 -13.06 -13.65
CA ASP A 64 16.51 -13.97 -13.45
C ASP A 64 15.15 -13.29 -13.66
N ALA A 65 15.02 -12.01 -13.28
CA ALA A 65 13.76 -11.26 -13.38
C ALA A 65 13.40 -10.92 -14.84
N ASN A 66 14.41 -10.62 -15.68
CA ASN A 66 14.17 -10.34 -17.10
C ASN A 66 13.71 -11.60 -17.87
N LYS A 67 14.18 -12.79 -17.47
CA LYS A 67 13.74 -14.07 -18.05
C LYS A 67 12.28 -14.39 -17.72
N ALA A 68 11.85 -14.09 -16.49
CA ALA A 68 10.46 -14.26 -16.07
C ALA A 68 9.52 -13.29 -16.81
N LYS A 69 9.92 -12.02 -16.94
CA LYS A 69 9.17 -10.99 -17.69
C LYS A 69 9.05 -11.34 -19.18
N GLY A 70 10.12 -11.86 -19.80
CA GLY A 70 10.11 -12.35 -21.18
C GLY A 70 9.17 -13.54 -21.38
N THR A 71 9.15 -14.48 -20.44
CA THR A 71 8.27 -15.67 -20.51
C THR A 71 6.80 -15.31 -20.41
N LEU A 72 6.44 -14.38 -19.50
CA LEU A 72 5.07 -13.89 -19.37
C LEU A 72 4.60 -13.10 -20.58
N HIS A 73 5.50 -12.31 -21.19
CA HIS A 73 5.21 -11.60 -22.43
C HIS A 73 4.98 -12.56 -23.61
N GLN A 74 5.77 -13.65 -23.68
CA GLN A 74 5.61 -14.70 -24.69
C GLN A 74 4.27 -15.45 -24.53
N LEU A 75 3.89 -15.83 -23.32
CA LEU A 75 2.62 -16.52 -23.06
C LEU A 75 1.41 -15.65 -23.40
N ARG A 76 1.48 -14.34 -23.11
CA ARG A 76 0.42 -13.39 -23.45
C ARG A 76 0.18 -13.28 -24.95
N GLN A 77 1.23 -13.39 -25.77
CA GLN A 77 1.12 -13.34 -27.22
C GLN A 77 0.45 -14.58 -27.83
N LEU A 78 0.42 -15.70 -27.12
CA LEU A 78 -0.21 -16.94 -27.58
C LEU A 78 -1.73 -17.00 -27.29
N VAL A 79 -2.27 -16.04 -26.54
CA VAL A 79 -3.69 -16.03 -26.11
C VAL A 79 -4.55 -15.12 -27.00
N ASN A 80 -3.97 -14.49 -28.02
CA ASN A 80 -4.69 -13.75 -29.06
C ASN A 80 -4.64 -14.47 -30.40
#